data_AF-A0A0Q6GY61-F1
#
_entry.id   AF-A0A0Q6GY61-F1
#
_cell.length_a   1.000
_cell.length_b   1.000
_cell.length_c   1.000
_cell.angle_alpha   90.00
_cell.angle_beta   90.00
_cell.angle_gamma   90.00
#
_symmetry.space_group_name_H-M   'P 1'
#
loop_
_entity.id
_entity.type
_entity.pdbx_description
1 polymer ?
#
loop_
_entity_poly.entity_id
_entity_poly.type
_entity_poly.pdbx_seq_one_letter_code
_entity_poly.pdbx_strand_id
1 'polypeptide(L)'
;MTQILSVTRKGDLHFDITDQFGKTVNGPFDTNAAAWKALDRLDSASSNQPPAHPKSNKKVLWGKPQKKSKKARRKERKQKAIDLAKLDQKMKVNAEKAPGWIRRGMIGKFDPAGELSYRDHKLGTFGAASEVKQIDPAVYLAEKAARGSDNL
;
A
#
# COMPACT_ATOMS: atom_id res chain seq x y z
N MET A 1 -4.06 17.68 -29.03
CA MET A 1 -5.45 17.82 -28.54
C MET A 1 -5.90 16.46 -28.05
N THR A 2 -6.31 16.32 -26.79
CA THR A 2 -6.84 15.07 -26.23
C THR A 2 -8.32 14.96 -26.57
N GLN A 3 -8.70 13.94 -27.36
CA GLN A 3 -10.11 13.64 -27.63
C GLN A 3 -10.69 12.87 -26.44
N ILE A 4 -11.80 13.34 -25.87
CA ILE A 4 -12.47 12.67 -24.74
C ILE A 4 -13.49 11.70 -25.32
N LEU A 5 -13.21 10.40 -25.17
CA LEU A 5 -14.07 9.32 -25.65
C LEU A 5 -14.83 8.70 -24.47
N SER A 6 -16.09 8.32 -24.69
CA SER A 6 -17.00 7.74 -23.70
C SER A 6 -17.65 6.47 -24.24
N VAL A 7 -17.93 5.50 -23.37
CA VAL A 7 -18.71 4.30 -23.71
C VAL A 7 -20.18 4.58 -23.43
N THR A 8 -21.04 4.44 -24.43
CA THR A 8 -22.49 4.64 -24.32
C THR A 8 -23.24 3.37 -24.72
N ARG A 9 -24.29 3.02 -23.98
CA ARG A 9 -25.15 1.88 -24.30
C ARG A 9 -26.20 2.31 -25.33
N LYS A 10 -26.21 1.68 -26.51
CA LYS A 10 -27.28 1.83 -27.50
C LYS A 10 -28.16 0.60 -27.49
N GLY A 11 -29.40 0.77 -27.01
CA GLY A 11 -30.40 -0.29 -26.96
C GLY A 11 -30.07 -1.41 -25.97
N ASP A 12 -30.66 -2.57 -26.20
CA ASP A 12 -30.78 -3.58 -25.14
C ASP A 12 -29.48 -4.34 -24.87
N LEU A 13 -28.54 -4.45 -25.82
CA LEU A 13 -27.35 -5.30 -25.65
C LEU A 13 -26.06 -4.77 -26.29
N HIS A 14 -26.06 -3.59 -26.91
CA HIS A 14 -24.88 -3.09 -27.62
C HIS A 14 -24.30 -1.83 -26.98
N PHE A 15 -22.98 -1.71 -27.04
CA PHE A 15 -22.21 -0.59 -26.53
C PHE A 15 -21.42 0.04 -27.67
N ASP A 16 -21.52 1.36 -27.79
CA ASP A 16 -20.76 2.15 -28.76
C ASP A 16 -19.72 3.00 -28.01
N ILE A 17 -18.61 3.31 -28.67
CA ILE A 17 -17.69 4.34 -28.20
C ILE A 17 -18.02 5.64 -28.94
N THR A 18 -18.37 6.67 -28.20
CA THR A 18 -18.78 7.99 -28.69
C THR A 18 -17.82 9.07 -28.27
N ASP A 19 -17.58 10.03 -29.15
CA ASP A 19 -16.88 11.28 -28.82
C ASP A 19 -17.76 12.20 -27.97
N GLN A 20 -17.19 13.24 -27.36
CA GLN A 20 -17.90 14.27 -26.60
C GLN A 20 -19.06 14.94 -27.38
N PHE A 21 -19.01 14.89 -28.71
CA PHE A 21 -20.04 15.41 -29.61
C PHE A 21 -21.13 14.37 -29.97
N GLY A 22 -21.15 13.20 -29.33
CA GLY A 22 -22.14 12.15 -29.57
C GLY A 22 -21.95 11.39 -30.89
N LYS A 23 -20.87 11.66 -31.63
CA LYS A 23 -20.52 10.92 -32.84
C LYS A 23 -19.93 9.57 -32.47
N THR A 24 -20.42 8.50 -33.11
CA THR A 24 -19.92 7.14 -32.92
C THR A 24 -18.54 7.01 -33.57
N VAL A 25 -17.52 6.76 -32.75
CA VAL A 25 -16.12 6.61 -33.17
C VAL A 25 -15.80 5.15 -33.43
N ASN A 26 -16.33 4.24 -32.62
CA ASN A 26 -16.17 2.81 -32.79
C ASN A 26 -17.47 2.08 -32.42
N GLY A 27 -17.86 1.16 -33.30
CA GLY A 27 -19.20 0.57 -33.36
C GLY A 27 -19.33 -0.78 -32.65
N PRO A 28 -20.51 -1.40 -32.78
CA PRO A 28 -21.25 -1.95 -31.65
C PRO A 28 -20.56 -3.16 -31.04
N PHE A 29 -20.29 -3.05 -29.75
CA PHE A 29 -19.77 -4.13 -28.93
C PHE A 29 -20.91 -4.83 -28.24
N ASP A 30 -20.96 -6.16 -28.35
CA ASP A 30 -21.96 -7.00 -27.68
C ASP A 30 -21.85 -6.97 -26.15
N THR A 31 -20.70 -6.51 -25.61
CA THR A 31 -20.45 -6.46 -24.17
C THR A 31 -19.78 -5.15 -23.77
N ASN A 32 -20.14 -4.67 -22.58
CA ASN A 32 -19.53 -3.48 -21.97
C ASN A 32 -18.00 -3.65 -21.87
N ALA A 33 -17.55 -4.84 -21.47
CA ALA A 33 -16.12 -5.15 -21.34
C ALA A 33 -15.37 -5.06 -22.67
N ALA A 34 -15.99 -5.45 -23.79
CA ALA A 34 -15.39 -5.30 -25.11
C ALA A 34 -15.27 -3.82 -25.50
N ALA A 35 -16.27 -3.00 -25.18
CA ALA A 35 -16.23 -1.55 -25.41
C ALA A 35 -15.13 -0.86 -24.58
N TRP A 36 -15.02 -1.15 -23.28
CA TRP A 36 -13.94 -0.60 -22.44
C TRP A 36 -12.55 -1.03 -22.93
N LYS A 37 -12.37 -2.31 -23.31
CA LYS A 37 -11.09 -2.78 -23.89
C LYS A 37 -10.76 -2.08 -25.21
N ALA A 38 -11.76 -1.78 -26.04
CA ALA A 38 -11.53 -1.04 -27.27
C ALA A 38 -11.19 0.43 -27.00
N LEU A 39 -11.83 1.05 -25.99
CA LEU A 39 -11.52 2.39 -25.54
C LEU A 39 -10.07 2.49 -25.02
N ASP A 40 -9.64 1.57 -24.15
CA ASP A 40 -8.27 1.51 -23.63
C ASP A 40 -7.23 1.40 -24.75
N ARG A 41 -7.54 0.66 -25.82
CA ARG A 41 -6.67 0.53 -26.99
C ARG A 41 -6.60 1.82 -27.80
N LEU A 42 -7.72 2.54 -27.96
CA LEU A 42 -7.75 3.81 -28.68
C LEU A 42 -6.99 4.89 -27.93
N ASP A 43 -7.15 4.95 -26.61
CA ASP A 43 -6.42 5.89 -25.75
C ASP A 43 -4.91 5.60 -25.78
N SER A 44 -4.55 4.30 -25.67
CA SER A 44 -3.16 3.85 -25.77
C SER A 44 -2.55 4.05 -27.17
N ALA A 45 -3.34 4.01 -28.25
CA ALA A 45 -2.86 4.23 -29.61
C ALA A 45 -2.70 5.73 -29.94
N SER A 46 -3.55 6.58 -29.36
CA SER A 46 -3.40 8.04 -29.46
C SER A 46 -2.17 8.54 -28.73
N SER A 47 -1.79 7.88 -27.63
CA SER A 47 -0.47 8.06 -27.02
C SER A 47 0.55 7.23 -27.80
N ASN A 48 1.32 7.80 -28.73
CA ASN A 48 2.50 7.15 -29.34
C ASN A 48 3.62 6.80 -28.32
N GLN A 49 3.26 6.61 -27.06
CA GLN A 49 4.11 6.33 -25.95
C GLN A 49 4.16 4.81 -25.75
N PRO A 50 5.27 4.14 -26.12
CA PRO A 50 5.44 2.75 -25.74
C PRO A 50 5.31 2.62 -24.22
N PRO A 51 4.77 1.49 -23.72
CA PRO A 51 4.59 1.29 -22.29
C PRO A 51 5.93 1.49 -21.58
N ALA A 52 5.94 2.37 -20.57
CA ALA A 52 7.16 2.79 -19.86
C ALA A 52 8.00 1.61 -19.35
N HIS A 53 7.36 0.46 -19.10
CA HIS A 53 8.04 -0.80 -18.86
C HIS A 53 7.38 -1.95 -19.62
N PRO A 54 8.15 -2.83 -20.29
CA PRO A 54 7.62 -4.06 -20.84
C PRO A 54 7.00 -4.90 -19.72
N LYS A 55 5.77 -5.39 -19.93
CA LYS A 55 5.07 -6.25 -18.98
C LYS A 55 5.96 -7.44 -18.65
N SER A 56 6.42 -7.55 -17.40
CA SER A 56 7.32 -8.62 -17.02
C SER A 56 6.58 -9.96 -17.09
N ASN A 57 7.08 -10.92 -17.89
CA ASN A 57 6.59 -12.31 -17.98
C ASN A 57 6.85 -13.14 -16.70
N LYS A 58 6.75 -12.54 -15.52
CA LYS A 58 6.85 -13.27 -14.25
C LYS A 58 5.50 -13.92 -14.00
N LYS A 59 5.46 -15.25 -13.92
CA LYS A 59 4.24 -16.00 -13.56
C LYS A 59 3.69 -15.44 -12.23
N VAL A 60 2.46 -14.93 -12.27
CA VAL A 60 1.79 -14.28 -11.14
C VAL A 60 0.94 -15.28 -10.34
N LEU A 61 1.05 -15.14 -9.01
CA LEU A 61 0.26 -15.56 -7.84
C LEU A 61 -0.48 -16.91 -7.71
N TRP A 62 -0.71 -17.70 -8.75
CA TRP A 62 -1.42 -18.99 -8.61
C TRP A 62 -0.49 -20.21 -8.78
N GLY A 63 0.83 -19.99 -8.64
CA GLY A 63 1.84 -21.04 -8.68
C GLY A 63 3.02 -20.75 -7.75
N LYS A 64 3.75 -21.81 -7.36
CA LYS A 64 4.92 -21.68 -6.48
C LYS A 64 5.91 -20.69 -7.09
N PRO A 65 6.31 -19.61 -6.37
CA PRO A 65 7.26 -18.64 -6.89
C PRO A 65 8.56 -19.36 -7.24
N GLN A 66 9.04 -19.14 -8.47
CA GLN A 66 10.27 -19.77 -8.93
C GLN A 66 11.43 -19.33 -8.02
N LYS A 67 12.06 -20.30 -7.36
CA LYS A 67 13.15 -20.05 -6.42
C LYS A 67 14.32 -19.41 -7.18
N LYS A 68 14.64 -18.16 -6.85
CA LYS A 68 15.81 -17.45 -7.39
C LYS A 68 17.09 -18.25 -7.10
N SER A 69 18.05 -18.22 -8.02
CA SER A 69 19.35 -18.87 -7.81
C SER A 69 20.08 -18.28 -6.59
N LYS A 70 20.94 -19.09 -5.95
CA LYS A 70 21.74 -18.66 -4.78
C LYS A 70 22.57 -17.41 -5.08
N LYS A 71 23.11 -17.30 -6.30
CA LYS A 71 23.86 -16.13 -6.79
C LYS A 71 22.97 -14.89 -6.91
N ALA A 72 21.77 -15.01 -7.48
CA ALA A 72 20.82 -13.90 -7.58
C ALA A 72 20.39 -13.38 -6.21
N ARG A 73 20.10 -14.28 -5.25
CA ARG A 73 19.75 -13.89 -3.88
C ARG A 73 20.89 -13.16 -3.16
N ARG A 74 22.15 -13.56 -3.39
CA ARG A 74 23.32 -12.90 -2.82
C ARG A 74 23.52 -11.50 -3.39
N LYS A 75 23.32 -11.30 -4.70
CA LYS A 75 23.40 -9.99 -5.35
C LYS A 75 22.31 -9.04 -4.84
N GLU A 76 21.08 -9.52 -4.71
CA GLU A 76 19.96 -8.73 -4.17
C GLU A 76 20.22 -8.29 -2.71
N ARG A 77 20.76 -9.18 -1.87
CA ARG A 77 21.14 -8.82 -0.49
C ARG A 77 22.21 -7.73 -0.45
N LYS A 78 23.23 -7.82 -1.31
CA LYS A 78 24.26 -6.78 -1.43
C LYS A 78 23.68 -5.45 -1.89
N GLN A 79 22.80 -5.47 -2.89
CA GLN A 79 22.13 -4.26 -3.38
C GLN A 79 21.30 -3.60 -2.27
N LYS A 80 20.48 -4.38 -1.56
CA LYS A 80 19.69 -3.87 -0.42
C LYS A 80 20.57 -3.24 0.66
N ALA A 81 21.71 -3.86 0.99
CA ALA A 81 22.65 -3.30 1.96
C ALA A 81 23.26 -1.96 1.48
N ILE A 82 23.60 -1.86 0.19
CA ILE A 82 24.11 -0.63 -0.41
C ILE A 82 23.02 0.46 -0.41
N ASP A 83 21.78 0.10 -0.72
CA ASP A 83 20.66 1.04 -0.76
C ASP A 83 20.33 1.57 0.63
N LEU A 84 20.33 0.71 1.65
CA LEU A 84 20.19 1.13 3.06
C LEU A 84 21.30 2.08 3.48
N ALA A 85 22.57 1.78 3.16
CA ALA A 85 23.69 2.68 3.47
C ALA A 85 23.55 4.05 2.78
N LYS A 86 23.06 4.09 1.54
CA LYS A 86 22.79 5.35 0.82
C LYS A 86 21.64 6.13 1.45
N LEU A 87 20.60 5.45 1.91
CA LEU A 87 19.49 6.09 2.62
C LEU A 87 19.98 6.70 3.93
N ASP A 88 20.77 5.96 4.71
CA ASP A 88 21.36 6.47 5.96
C ASP A 88 22.21 7.73 5.72
N GLN A 89 23.04 7.72 4.68
CA GLN A 89 23.88 8.87 4.32
C GLN A 89 23.04 10.09 3.93
N LYS A 90 21.96 9.90 3.16
CA LYS A 90 21.03 10.98 2.80
C LYS A 90 20.30 11.52 4.02
N MET A 91 19.89 10.66 4.95
CA MET A 91 19.24 11.07 6.19
C MET A 91 20.16 11.91 7.07
N LYS A 92 21.44 11.54 7.19
CA LYS A 92 22.45 12.35 7.91
C LYS A 92 22.63 13.73 7.29
N VAL A 93 22.82 13.80 5.98
CA VAL A 93 22.95 15.07 5.25
C VAL A 93 21.69 15.94 5.40
N ASN A 94 20.50 15.33 5.37
CA ASN A 94 19.25 16.06 5.55
C ASN A 94 19.06 16.56 6.99
N ALA A 95 19.46 15.78 7.99
CA ALA A 95 19.45 16.20 9.39
C ALA A 95 20.44 17.36 9.65
N GLU A 96 21.59 17.34 8.99
CA GLU A 96 22.56 18.44 9.00
C GLU A 96 22.09 19.69 8.25
N LYS A 97 21.17 19.54 7.29
CA LYS A 97 20.50 20.65 6.59
C LYS A 97 19.27 21.17 7.32
N ALA A 98 18.74 20.44 8.30
CA ALA A 98 17.57 20.86 9.05
C ALA A 98 17.88 22.12 9.90
N PRO A 99 16.94 23.09 9.98
CA PRO A 99 17.03 24.24 10.87
C PRO A 99 17.37 23.84 12.31
N GLY A 100 18.16 24.67 13.00
CA GLY A 100 18.71 24.33 14.32
C GLY A 100 17.68 24.01 15.41
N TRP A 101 16.43 24.47 15.29
CA TRP A 101 15.34 24.11 16.20
C TRP A 101 14.82 22.67 15.96
N ILE A 102 14.77 22.24 14.69
CA ILE A 102 14.45 20.85 14.31
C ILE A 102 15.59 19.90 14.73
N ARG A 103 16.84 20.31 14.51
CA ARG A 103 18.02 19.53 14.94
C ARG A 103 18.07 19.37 16.47
N ARG A 104 17.78 20.43 17.22
CA ARG A 104 17.69 20.39 18.70
C ARG A 104 16.53 19.52 19.21
N GLY A 105 15.38 19.54 18.54
CA GLY A 105 14.26 18.64 18.85
C GLY A 105 14.58 17.16 18.55
N MET A 106 15.40 16.89 17.53
CA MET A 106 15.80 15.54 17.14
C MET A 106 16.94 14.95 17.97
N ILE A 107 17.81 15.75 18.58
CA ILE A 107 18.87 15.27 19.51
C ILE A 107 18.26 14.52 20.72
N GLY A 108 17.02 14.81 21.09
CA GLY A 108 16.35 14.12 22.20
C GLY A 108 15.66 12.78 21.85
N LYS A 109 15.41 12.48 20.56
CA LYS A 109 14.47 11.40 20.18
C LYS A 109 14.69 10.72 18.81
N PHE A 110 15.66 11.10 17.99
CA PHE A 110 15.79 10.48 16.65
C PHE A 110 16.52 9.15 16.69
N ASP A 111 15.77 8.10 17.04
CA ASP A 111 16.17 6.71 16.87
C ASP A 111 15.55 6.19 15.55
N PRO A 112 16.34 5.93 14.48
CA PRO A 112 15.81 5.42 13.21
C PRO A 112 15.28 3.97 13.32
N ALA A 113 15.56 3.28 14.44
CA ALA A 113 14.95 2.01 14.84
C ALA A 113 14.00 2.18 16.05
N GLY A 114 13.64 3.42 16.38
CA GLY A 114 13.02 3.94 17.62
C GLY A 114 11.60 3.51 17.92
N GLU A 115 11.27 2.28 17.56
CA GLU A 115 9.98 1.68 17.78
C GLU A 115 10.09 0.30 18.43
N LEU A 116 11.28 -0.26 18.67
CA LEU A 116 11.39 -1.56 19.34
C LEU A 116 11.40 -1.43 20.87
N SER A 117 12.25 -0.58 21.45
CA SER A 117 12.35 -0.49 22.92
C SER A 117 11.10 0.07 23.59
N TYR A 118 10.50 1.12 23.03
CA TYR A 118 9.26 1.70 23.55
C TYR A 118 8.04 0.79 23.31
N ARG A 119 7.99 0.08 22.16
CA ARG A 119 6.92 -0.92 21.93
C ARG A 119 7.12 -2.16 22.79
N ASP A 120 8.32 -2.71 22.94
CA ASP A 120 8.60 -3.86 23.82
C ASP A 120 8.29 -3.51 25.28
N HIS A 121 8.60 -2.28 25.70
CA HIS A 121 8.25 -1.79 27.04
C HIS A 121 6.75 -1.53 27.23
N LYS A 122 6.03 -1.09 26.17
CA LYS A 122 4.56 -0.91 26.20
C LYS A 122 3.78 -2.21 25.98
N LEU A 123 4.36 -3.17 25.28
CA LEU A 123 3.87 -4.54 25.06
C LEU A 123 4.36 -5.48 26.18
N GLY A 124 4.90 -4.91 27.26
CA GLY A 124 5.51 -5.59 28.40
C GLY A 124 5.06 -7.04 28.53
N THR A 125 5.94 -7.95 28.15
CA THR A 125 5.89 -9.37 28.54
C THR A 125 4.49 -10.02 28.44
N PHE A 126 3.68 -9.74 27.42
CA PHE A 126 2.52 -10.60 27.11
C PHE A 126 2.96 -11.88 26.37
N GLY A 127 4.03 -12.51 26.83
CA GLY A 127 4.34 -13.89 26.47
C GLY A 127 3.34 -14.83 27.13
N ALA A 128 3.34 -16.11 26.73
CA ALA A 128 2.49 -17.18 27.30
C ALA A 128 2.67 -17.42 28.82
N ALA A 129 3.55 -16.66 29.47
CA ALA A 129 3.83 -16.68 30.91
C ALA A 129 3.42 -15.40 31.66
N SER A 130 2.73 -14.44 31.02
CA SER A 130 2.07 -13.37 31.79
C SER A 130 0.93 -13.96 32.61
N GLU A 131 0.87 -13.61 33.88
CA GLU A 131 -0.20 -13.99 34.80
C GLU A 131 -1.53 -13.43 34.26
N VAL A 132 -2.28 -14.27 33.55
CA VAL A 132 -3.69 -14.00 33.29
C VAL A 132 -4.36 -14.01 34.65
N LYS A 133 -4.71 -12.84 35.18
CA LYS A 133 -5.54 -12.74 36.38
C LYS A 133 -6.80 -13.56 36.13
N GLN A 134 -6.95 -14.70 36.80
CA GLN A 134 -8.21 -15.41 36.86
C GLN A 134 -9.15 -14.52 37.67
N ILE A 135 -10.11 -13.91 36.97
CA ILE A 135 -11.13 -13.10 37.59
C ILE A 135 -12.23 -14.07 38.04
N ASP A 136 -12.44 -14.19 39.35
CA ASP A 136 -13.62 -14.88 39.86
C ASP A 136 -14.87 -14.06 39.54
N PRO A 137 -15.87 -14.67 38.86
CA PRO A 137 -17.03 -13.92 38.35
C PRO A 137 -17.87 -13.30 39.48
N ALA A 138 -17.88 -13.91 40.67
CA ALA A 138 -18.58 -13.40 41.83
C ALA A 138 -17.95 -12.11 42.37
N VAL A 139 -16.61 -12.06 42.43
CA VAL A 139 -15.86 -10.89 42.91
C VAL A 139 -16.03 -9.73 41.93
N TYR A 140 -15.98 -10.01 40.63
CA TYR A 140 -16.19 -9.01 39.58
C TYR A 140 -17.59 -8.41 39.59
N LEU A 141 -18.62 -9.24 39.81
CA LEU A 141 -20.00 -8.77 39.91
C LEU A 141 -20.23 -7.91 41.16
N ALA A 142 -19.63 -8.27 42.28
CA ALA A 142 -19.69 -7.47 43.52
C ALA A 142 -19.01 -6.10 43.35
N GLU A 143 -17.81 -6.07 42.75
CA GLU A 143 -17.10 -4.81 42.48
C GLU A 143 -17.84 -3.93 41.47
N LYS A 144 -18.46 -4.52 40.45
CA LYS A 144 -19.28 -3.78 39.46
C LYS A 144 -20.56 -3.23 40.09
N ALA A 145 -21.19 -3.96 40.99
CA ALA A 145 -22.37 -3.51 41.72
C ALA A 145 -22.03 -2.31 42.63
N ALA A 146 -20.90 -2.36 43.34
CA ALA A 146 -20.42 -1.25 44.17
C ALA A 146 -20.08 0.01 43.36
N ARG A 147 -19.46 -0.12 42.18
CA ARG A 147 -19.23 1.03 41.28
C ARG A 147 -20.51 1.63 40.69
N GLY A 148 -21.60 0.88 40.67
CA GLY A 148 -22.90 1.35 40.18
C GLY A 148 -23.67 2.19 41.20
N SER A 149 -23.39 2.04 42.50
CA SER A 149 -24.07 2.78 43.57
C SER A 149 -23.45 4.14 43.90
N ASP A 150 -22.20 4.39 43.50
CA ASP A 150 -21.49 5.66 43.76
C ASP A 150 -21.78 6.76 42.70
N ASN A 151 -22.67 6.50 41.74
CA ASN A 151 -23.08 7.44 40.69
C ASN A 151 -24.57 7.84 40.78
N LEU A 152 -25.15 7.86 41.98
CA LEU A 152 -26.50 8.35 42.27
C LEU A 152 -26.51 9.32 43.45
#